data_AF-A0A7S1MWW8-F1
#
_entry.id   AF-A0A7S1MWW8-F1
#
_cell.length_a   1.000
_cell.length_b   1.000
_cell.length_c   1.000
_cell.angle_alpha   90.00
_cell.angle_beta   90.00
_cell.angle_gamma   90.00
#
_symmetry.space_group_name_H-M   'P 1'
#
loop_
_entity.id
_entity.type
_entity.pdbx_description
1 polymer ?
#
loop_
_entity_poly.entity_id
_entity_poly.type
_entity_poly.pdbx_seq_one_letter_code
_entity_poly.pdbx_strand_id
1 'polypeptide(L)'
;KFEANLAAIETLRALDASGSEPDDAQRGTLLRYTGWGGLPASFNHEATEPAWVRRAAQLRDALDADDHSSALASVNNSHYTPIAVIAAMWQAVQRFGFNGGRVLEPSAGIGHFLG
;
A
#
# COMPACT_ATOMS: atom_id res chain seq x y z
N LYS A 1 -7.66 -6.55 1.23
CA LYS A 1 -6.78 -5.44 1.68
C LYS A 1 -5.71 -5.95 2.64
N PHE A 2 -6.07 -6.44 3.83
CA PHE A 2 -5.08 -6.91 4.83
C PHE A 2 -4.00 -7.84 4.26
N GLU A 3 -4.39 -8.99 3.69
CA GLU A 3 -3.42 -9.97 3.16
C GLU A 3 -2.51 -9.38 2.07
N ALA A 4 -3.03 -8.46 1.25
CA ALA A 4 -2.25 -7.81 0.20
C ALA A 4 -1.23 -6.82 0.79
N ASN A 5 -1.61 -6.09 1.85
CA ASN A 5 -0.69 -5.20 2.55
C ASN A 5 0.41 -5.99 3.27
N LEU A 6 0.05 -7.07 3.96
CA LEU A 6 1.00 -7.93 4.67
C LEU A 6 2.01 -8.55 3.69
N ALA A 7 1.53 -9.11 2.58
CA ALA A 7 2.41 -9.67 1.54
C ALA A 7 3.34 -8.60 0.93
N ALA A 8 2.86 -7.37 0.73
CA ALA A 8 3.68 -6.27 0.25
C ALA A 8 4.79 -5.89 1.24
N ILE A 9 4.46 -5.82 2.54
CA ILE A 9 5.43 -5.53 3.62
C ILE A 9 6.49 -6.63 3.70
N GLU A 10 6.07 -7.89 3.72
CA GLU A 10 7.01 -9.03 3.77
C GLU A 10 7.92 -9.06 2.54
N THR A 11 7.36 -8.79 1.35
CA THR A 11 8.14 -8.69 0.10
C THR A 11 9.17 -7.55 0.18
N LEU A 12 8.76 -6.37 0.63
CA LEU A 12 9.65 -5.22 0.76
C LEU A 12 10.79 -5.51 1.75
N ARG A 13 10.48 -6.06 2.92
CA ARG A 13 11.50 -6.43 3.92
C ARG A 13 12.49 -7.45 3.39
N ALA A 14 12.03 -8.43 2.61
CA ALA A 14 12.91 -9.43 2.00
C ALA A 14 13.86 -8.78 0.97
N LEU A 15 13.36 -7.86 0.15
CA LEU A 15 14.15 -7.11 -0.82
C LEU A 15 15.16 -6.18 -0.15
N ASP A 16 14.77 -5.48 0.91
CA ASP A 16 15.66 -4.61 1.69
C ASP A 16 16.78 -5.43 2.35
N ALA A 17 16.46 -6.60 2.90
CA ALA A 17 17.43 -7.49 3.51
C ALA A 17 18.42 -8.09 2.48
N SER A 18 17.97 -8.34 1.24
CA SER A 18 18.83 -8.88 0.18
C SER A 18 19.52 -7.80 -0.66
N GLY A 19 19.11 -6.53 -0.55
CA GLY A 19 19.58 -5.43 -1.40
C GLY A 19 19.25 -5.61 -2.88
N SER A 20 18.22 -6.40 -3.21
CA SER A 20 17.84 -6.73 -4.59
C SER A 20 16.70 -5.85 -5.09
N GLU A 21 16.67 -5.61 -6.39
CA GLU A 21 15.50 -4.99 -7.03
C GLU A 21 14.36 -6.00 -7.19
N PRO A 22 13.08 -5.56 -7.11
CA PRO A 22 11.94 -6.44 -7.29
C PRO A 22 11.83 -6.95 -8.74
N ASP A 23 11.59 -8.26 -8.89
CA ASP A 23 11.11 -8.84 -10.14
C ASP A 23 9.66 -8.42 -10.45
N ASP A 24 9.13 -8.84 -11.60
CA ASP A 24 7.78 -8.45 -12.03
C ASP A 24 6.66 -8.96 -11.10
N ALA A 25 6.83 -10.14 -10.51
CA ALA A 25 5.85 -10.72 -9.59
C ALA A 25 5.88 -10.02 -8.22
N GLN A 26 7.07 -9.71 -7.73
CA GLN A 26 7.29 -8.94 -6.51
C GLN A 26 6.77 -7.51 -6.70
N ARG A 27 7.06 -6.87 -7.84
CA ARG A 27 6.51 -5.54 -8.18
C ARG A 27 4.98 -5.56 -8.21
N GLY A 28 4.39 -6.59 -8.83
CA GLY A 28 2.94 -6.80 -8.81
C GLY A 28 2.37 -6.97 -7.39
N THR A 29 3.12 -7.57 -6.47
CA THR A 29 2.73 -7.70 -5.07
C THR A 29 2.80 -6.36 -4.33
N LEU A 30 3.89 -5.61 -4.49
CA LEU A 30 4.08 -4.28 -3.90
C LEU A 30 2.99 -3.29 -4.35
N LEU A 31 2.61 -3.32 -5.63
CA LEU A 31 1.55 -2.48 -6.22
C LEU A 31 0.15 -2.73 -5.66
N ARG A 32 -0.04 -3.80 -4.87
CA ARG A 32 -1.34 -4.12 -4.23
C ARG A 32 -1.47 -3.56 -2.82
N TYR A 33 -0.44 -2.90 -2.29
CA TYR A 33 -0.55 -2.19 -1.02
C TYR A 33 -1.56 -1.05 -1.14
N THR A 34 -2.51 -0.97 -0.20
CA THR A 34 -3.61 0.02 -0.26
C THR A 34 -3.76 0.81 1.03
N GLY A 35 -2.77 0.76 1.92
CA GLY A 35 -2.83 1.38 3.23
C GLY A 35 -3.85 0.72 4.15
N TRP A 36 -4.05 1.32 5.33
CA TRP A 36 -4.81 0.74 6.44
C TRP A 36 -6.22 1.31 6.59
N GLY A 37 -6.61 2.22 5.70
CA GLY A 37 -7.95 2.80 5.64
C GLY A 37 -9.04 1.74 5.58
N GLY A 38 -9.89 1.73 6.61
CA GLY A 38 -10.97 0.75 6.78
C GLY A 38 -10.53 -0.60 7.34
N LEU A 39 -9.33 -0.70 7.93
CA LEU A 39 -8.83 -1.89 8.64
C LEU A 39 -8.42 -1.62 10.11
N PRO A 40 -9.20 -0.88 10.92
CA PRO A 40 -8.84 -0.64 12.33
C PRO A 40 -8.71 -1.94 13.14
N ALA A 41 -9.49 -2.97 12.79
CA ALA A 41 -9.46 -4.27 13.45
C ALA A 41 -8.11 -5.01 13.32
N SER A 42 -7.28 -4.65 12.32
CA SER A 42 -5.94 -5.20 12.15
C SER A 42 -4.98 -4.82 13.27
N PHE A 43 -5.30 -3.78 14.05
CA PHE A 43 -4.50 -3.28 15.17
C PHE A 43 -5.17 -3.52 16.53
N ASN A 44 -6.30 -4.22 16.56
CA ASN A 44 -7.04 -4.47 17.79
C ASN A 44 -6.49 -5.69 18.53
N HIS A 45 -5.69 -5.45 19.58
CA HIS A 45 -5.15 -6.50 20.44
C HIS A 45 -6.20 -7.16 21.36
N GLU A 46 -7.37 -6.53 21.52
CA GLU A 46 -8.49 -7.03 22.31
C GLU A 46 -9.56 -7.71 21.43
N ALA A 47 -9.27 -7.97 20.16
CA ALA A 47 -10.19 -8.65 19.27
C ALA A 47 -10.53 -10.05 19.82
N THR A 48 -11.82 -10.40 19.81
CA THR A 48 -12.28 -11.74 20.25
C THR A 48 -12.44 -12.70 19.09
N GLU A 49 -12.62 -12.18 17.86
CA GLU A 49 -12.72 -13.00 16.65
C GLU A 49 -11.35 -13.61 16.29
N PRO A 50 -11.22 -14.95 16.21
CA PRO A 50 -9.94 -15.62 16.01
C PRO A 50 -9.18 -15.16 14.75
N ALA A 51 -9.89 -14.77 13.69
CA ALA A 51 -9.27 -14.26 12.48
C ALA A 51 -8.53 -12.93 12.71
N TRP A 52 -9.12 -12.00 13.47
CA TRP A 52 -8.52 -10.70 13.76
C TRP A 52 -7.40 -10.80 14.79
N VAL A 53 -7.52 -11.69 15.77
CA VAL A 53 -6.41 -12.02 16.70
C VAL A 53 -5.17 -12.45 15.93
N ARG A 54 -5.32 -13.40 14.99
CA ARG A 54 -4.20 -13.87 14.17
C ARG A 54 -3.62 -12.75 13.30
N ARG A 55 -4.46 -11.97 12.64
CA ARG A 55 -4.02 -10.86 11.78
C ARG A 55 -3.27 -9.77 12.55
N ALA A 56 -3.74 -9.41 13.75
CA ALA A 56 -3.06 -8.44 14.60
C ALA A 56 -1.69 -8.97 15.07
N ALA A 57 -1.59 -10.27 15.38
CA ALA A 57 -0.31 -10.89 15.71
C ALA A 57 0.66 -10.89 14.50
N GLN A 58 0.19 -11.32 13.32
CA GLN A 58 0.99 -11.31 12.09
C GLN A 58 1.51 -9.92 11.75
N LEU A 59 0.66 -8.90 11.86
CA LEU A 59 1.04 -7.52 11.56
C LEU A 59 2.11 -7.00 12.54
N ARG A 60 1.94 -7.27 13.84
CA ARG A 60 2.91 -6.91 14.86
C ARG A 60 4.26 -7.60 14.64
N ASP A 61 4.26 -8.85 14.20
CA ASP A 61 5.51 -9.58 13.96
C ASP A 61 6.19 -9.11 12.65
N ALA A 62 5.39 -8.60 11.69
CA ALA A 62 5.85 -8.09 10.40
C ALA A 62 6.33 -6.63 10.41
N LEU A 63 6.11 -5.86 11.48
CA LEU A 63 6.53 -4.47 11.60
C LEU A 63 7.34 -4.24 12.87
N ASP A 64 8.29 -3.30 12.84
CA ASP A 64 8.85 -2.80 14.09
C ASP A 64 7.88 -1.85 14.81
N ALA A 65 8.25 -1.40 16.00
CA ALA A 65 7.37 -0.58 16.83
C ALA A 65 7.01 0.77 16.17
N ASP A 66 7.98 1.37 15.46
CA ASP A 66 7.81 2.69 14.85
C ASP A 66 6.92 2.59 13.59
N ASP A 67 7.18 1.59 12.74
CA ASP A 67 6.35 1.29 11.58
C ASP A 67 4.93 0.89 11.97
N HIS A 68 4.77 0.09 13.03
CA HIS A 68 3.46 -0.27 13.55
C HIS A 68 2.68 0.95 14.05
N SER A 69 3.33 1.86 14.77
CA SER A 69 2.74 3.12 15.24
C SER A 69 2.33 4.01 14.06
N SER A 70 3.20 4.15 13.06
CA SER A 70 2.93 4.89 11.83
C SER A 70 1.75 4.30 11.05
N ALA A 71 1.72 2.98 10.91
CA ALA A 71 0.63 2.24 10.26
C ALA A 71 -0.71 2.48 10.97
N LEU A 72 -0.74 2.40 12.31
CA LEU A 72 -1.93 2.67 13.11
C LEU A 72 -2.41 4.12 12.95
N ALA A 73 -1.50 5.10 13.01
CA ALA A 73 -1.84 6.51 12.84
C ALA A 73 -2.45 6.80 11.45
N SER A 74 -2.07 6.02 10.43
CA SER A 74 -2.58 6.17 9.07
C SER A 74 -3.96 5.56 8.83
N VAL A 75 -4.53 4.80 9.76
CA VAL A 75 -5.84 4.12 9.58
C VAL A 75 -6.95 5.11 9.23
N ASN A 76 -6.91 6.32 9.79
CA ASN A 76 -7.96 7.33 9.59
C ASN A 76 -7.84 8.13 8.30
N ASN A 77 -6.69 8.07 7.59
CA ASN A 77 -6.41 8.94 6.44
C ASN A 77 -5.73 8.25 5.25
N SER A 78 -5.40 6.96 5.34
CA SER A 78 -4.78 6.23 4.22
C SER A 78 -5.83 5.76 3.21
N HIS A 79 -6.09 6.62 2.22
CA HIS A 79 -6.95 6.33 1.07
C HIS A 79 -6.18 6.56 -0.22
N TYR A 80 -6.00 5.49 -1.00
CA TYR A 80 -5.48 5.60 -2.37
C TYR A 80 -6.60 5.89 -3.36
N THR A 81 -6.29 6.69 -4.38
CA THR A 81 -7.19 6.96 -5.50
C THR A 81 -7.46 5.65 -6.26
N PRO A 82 -8.73 5.27 -6.50
CA PRO A 82 -9.03 4.06 -7.26
C PRO A 82 -8.43 4.10 -8.68
N ILE A 83 -7.91 2.96 -9.17
CA ILE A 83 -7.31 2.84 -10.50
C ILE A 83 -8.23 3.37 -11.62
N ALA A 84 -9.53 3.13 -11.53
CA ALA A 84 -10.50 3.63 -12.51
C ALA A 84 -10.54 5.17 -12.56
N VAL A 85 -10.38 5.83 -11.42
CA VAL A 85 -10.32 7.30 -11.33
C VAL A 85 -9.01 7.80 -11.90
N ILE A 86 -7.88 7.16 -11.57
CA ILE A 86 -6.56 7.49 -12.13
C ILE A 86 -6.58 7.37 -13.66
N ALA A 87 -7.14 6.28 -14.19
CA ALA A 87 -7.28 6.07 -15.62
C ALA A 87 -8.15 7.15 -16.28
N ALA A 88 -9.27 7.53 -15.65
CA ALA A 88 -10.14 8.59 -16.14
C ALA A 88 -9.43 9.96 -16.15
N MET A 89 -8.62 10.26 -15.12
CA MET A 89 -7.82 11.49 -15.06
C MET A 89 -6.80 11.54 -16.21
N TRP A 90 -6.07 10.46 -16.46
CA TRP A 90 -5.14 10.38 -17.59
C TRP A 90 -5.84 10.53 -18.94
N GLN A 91 -7.00 9.89 -19.13
CA GLN A 91 -7.81 10.05 -20.33
C GLN A 91 -8.25 11.50 -20.55
N ALA A 92 -8.65 12.20 -19.48
CA ALA A 92 -9.04 13.60 -19.56
C ALA A 92 -7.86 14.50 -19.98
N VAL A 93 -6.70 14.30 -19.36
CA VAL A 93 -5.47 15.05 -19.68
C VAL A 93 -5.04 14.83 -21.15
N GLN A 94 -5.12 13.59 -21.65
CA GLN A 94 -4.89 13.28 -23.06
C GLN A 94 -5.88 13.99 -23.99
N ARG A 95 -7.16 14.03 -23.63
CA ARG A 95 -8.20 14.75 -24.40
C ARG A 95 -7.97 16.27 -24.43
N PHE A 96 -7.30 16.83 -23.43
CA PHE A 96 -6.87 18.23 -23.43
C PHE A 96 -5.61 18.49 -24.27
N GLY A 97 -5.09 17.46 -24.97
CA GLY A 97 -3.98 17.59 -25.92
C GLY A 97 -2.61 17.29 -25.33
N PHE A 98 -2.53 16.77 -24.10
CA PHE A 98 -1.26 16.32 -23.54
C PHE A 98 -0.83 14.98 -24.17
N ASN A 99 0.24 15.01 -24.95
CA ASN A 99 0.79 13.85 -25.66
C ASN A 99 2.12 13.36 -25.07
N GLY A 100 2.40 13.69 -23.81
CA GLY A 100 3.66 13.38 -23.13
C GLY A 100 4.45 14.64 -22.75
N GLY A 101 5.34 14.51 -21.76
CA GLY A 101 6.11 15.61 -21.20
C GLY A 101 6.45 15.38 -19.74
N ARG A 102 6.86 16.44 -19.05
CA ARG A 102 7.19 16.39 -17.62
C ARG A 102 5.90 16.38 -16.80
N VAL A 103 5.79 15.43 -15.88
CA VAL A 103 4.69 15.28 -14.93
C VAL A 103 5.25 15.44 -13.52
N LEU A 104 4.56 16.20 -12.69
CA LEU A 104 4.88 16.33 -11.27
C LEU A 104 3.80 15.63 -10.46
N GLU A 105 4.19 14.57 -9.75
CA GLU A 105 3.36 13.93 -8.73
C GLU A 105 4.02 14.16 -7.36
N PRO A 106 3.52 15.08 -6.53
CA PRO A 106 4.13 15.41 -5.24
C PRO A 106 4.02 14.26 -4.23
N SER A 107 3.14 13.29 -4.46
CA SER A 107 2.92 12.12 -3.63
C SER A 107 2.94 10.84 -4.49
N ALA A 108 4.13 10.32 -4.77
CA ALA A 108 4.27 9.13 -5.61
C ALA A 108 3.54 7.90 -5.06
N GLY A 109 3.32 7.83 -3.73
CA GLY A 109 2.67 6.70 -3.08
C GLY A 109 3.34 5.39 -3.48
N ILE A 110 2.53 4.43 -3.96
CA ILE A 110 3.04 3.17 -4.53
C ILE A 110 3.14 3.19 -6.07
N GLY A 111 3.08 4.37 -6.69
CA GLY A 111 3.34 4.55 -8.12
C GLY A 111 2.15 4.44 -9.06
N HIS A 112 0.91 4.23 -8.56
CA HIS A 112 -0.28 4.06 -9.43
C HIS A 112 -0.51 5.23 -10.40
N PHE A 113 -0.17 6.47 -10.02
CA PHE A 113 -0.27 7.62 -10.92
C PHE A 113 0.84 7.69 -11.96
N LEU A 114 2.03 7.15 -11.66
CA LEU A 114 3.22 7.28 -12.48
C LEU A 114 3.37 6.15 -13.52
N GLY A 115 2.75 4.99 -13.28
CA GLY A 115 2.83 3.81 -14.15
C GLY A 115 3.79 2.77 -13.62
#